data_AF-A0A430BBS5-F1
#
_entry.id   AF-A0A430BBS5-F1
#
_cell.length_a   1.000
_cell.length_b   1.000
_cell.length_c   1.000
_cell.angle_alpha   90.00
_cell.angle_beta   90.00
_cell.angle_gamma   90.00
#
_symmetry.space_group_name_H-M   'P 1'
#
loop_
_entity.id
_entity.type
_entity.pdbx_description
1 polymer ?
#
loop_
_entity_poly.entity_id
_entity_poly.type
_entity_poly.pdbx_seq_one_letter_code
_entity_poly.pdbx_strand_id
1 'polypeptide(L)' 'MKERAEEIRRGVAAHRARQIAAGRVALNTYVPGELVEAIDRIKEQRGASARAPIIEEALRFYIEAKQGT' A
#
# COMPACT_ATOMS: atom_id res chain seq x y z
N MET A 1 -11.57 -24.73 -9.39
CA MET A 1 -11.84 -23.39 -8.79
C MET A 1 -11.39 -23.29 -7.33
N LYS A 2 -11.79 -24.23 -6.44
CA LYS A 2 -11.43 -24.20 -5.00
C LYS A 2 -9.92 -24.23 -4.72
N GLU A 3 -9.19 -25.06 -5.46
CA GLU A 3 -7.73 -25.22 -5.31
C GLU A 3 -6.94 -23.93 -5.62
N ARG A 4 -7.28 -23.26 -6.73
CA ARG A 4 -6.68 -21.95 -7.12
C ARG A 4 -6.92 -20.86 -6.06
N ALA A 5 -8.10 -20.84 -5.45
CA ALA A 5 -8.40 -19.89 -4.38
C ALA A 5 -7.57 -20.16 -3.11
N GLU A 6 -7.27 -21.42 -2.82
CA GLU A 6 -6.41 -21.80 -1.70
C GLU A 6 -4.95 -21.44 -1.94
N GLU A 7 -4.46 -21.65 -3.16
CA GLU A 7 -3.12 -21.21 -3.58
C GLU A 7 -2.94 -19.69 -3.43
N ILE A 8 -3.91 -18.90 -3.91
CA ILE A 8 -3.90 -17.43 -3.76
C ILE A 8 -3.85 -17.04 -2.28
N ARG A 9 -4.68 -17.68 -1.44
CA ARG A 9 -4.69 -17.40 0.02
C ARG A 9 -3.33 -17.67 0.65
N ARG A 10 -2.67 -18.79 0.31
CA ARG A 10 -1.32 -19.11 0.79
C ARG A 10 -0.30 -18.07 0.32
N GLY A 11 -0.35 -17.67 -0.96
CA GLY A 11 0.53 -16.64 -1.51
C GLY A 11 0.39 -15.30 -0.80
N VAL A 12 -0.85 -14.85 -0.56
CA VAL A 12 -1.14 -13.62 0.19
C VAL A 12 -0.67 -13.72 1.63
N ALA A 13 -0.89 -14.85 2.32
CA ALA A 13 -0.43 -15.06 3.68
C ALA A 13 1.10 -15.00 3.78
N ALA A 14 1.82 -15.66 2.86
CA ALA A 14 3.27 -15.61 2.81
C ALA A 14 3.80 -14.20 2.53
N HIS A 15 3.15 -13.44 1.63
CA HIS A 15 3.51 -12.04 1.38
C HIS A 15 3.31 -11.18 2.65
N ARG A 16 2.18 -11.30 3.33
CA ARG A 16 1.91 -10.57 4.58
C ARG A 16 2.92 -10.91 5.68
N ALA A 17 3.26 -12.19 5.84
CA ALA A 17 4.27 -12.62 6.80
C ALA A 17 5.63 -11.96 6.54
N ARG A 18 6.05 -11.86 5.27
CA ARG A 18 7.28 -11.13 4.89
C ARG A 18 7.22 -9.65 5.24
N GLN A 19 6.08 -8.99 5.01
CA GLN A 19 5.92 -7.57 5.36
C GLN A 19 6.02 -7.35 6.87
N ILE A 20 5.38 -8.20 7.68
CA ILE A 20 5.42 -8.13 9.15
C ILE A 20 6.84 -8.37 9.66
N ALA A 21 7.53 -9.39 9.13
CA ALA A 21 8.93 -9.66 9.50
C ALA A 21 9.87 -8.49 9.16
N ALA A 22 9.52 -7.68 8.15
CA ALA A 22 10.23 -6.45 7.82
C ALA A 22 9.81 -5.23 8.67
N GLY A 23 9.09 -5.44 9.78
CA GLY A 23 8.63 -4.38 10.69
C GLY A 23 7.48 -3.53 10.15
N ARG A 24 6.84 -3.94 9.04
CA ARG A 24 5.72 -3.21 8.45
C ARG A 24 4.40 -3.62 9.10
N VAL A 25 3.49 -2.66 9.24
CA VAL A 25 2.11 -2.88 9.72
C VAL A 25 1.12 -2.65 8.58
N ALA A 26 0.05 -3.43 8.55
CA ALA A 26 -1.04 -3.22 7.59
C ALA A 26 -1.87 -1.99 7.98
N LEU A 27 -1.91 -0.99 7.10
CA LEU A 27 -2.80 0.16 7.21
C LEU A 27 -4.01 -0.06 6.31
N ASN A 28 -5.21 -0.15 6.90
CA ASN A 28 -6.46 -0.25 6.17
C ASN A 28 -7.40 0.86 6.64
N THR A 29 -7.93 1.63 5.70
CA THR A 29 -8.89 2.70 5.97
C THR A 29 -9.72 2.97 4.72
N TYR A 30 -10.91 3.54 4.89
CA TYR A 30 -11.71 4.07 3.79
C TYR A 30 -11.24 5.48 3.44
N VAL A 31 -11.14 5.76 2.15
CA VAL A 31 -10.80 7.07 1.61
C VAL A 31 -11.75 7.41 0.45
N PRO A 32 -11.95 8.70 0.14
CA PRO A 32 -12.67 9.09 -1.06
C PRO A 32 -12.05 8.49 -2.34
N GLY A 33 -12.89 8.13 -3.30
CA GLY A 33 -12.48 7.45 -4.53
C GLY A 33 -11.53 8.28 -5.39
N GLU A 34 -11.74 9.60 -5.41
CA GLU A 34 -10.93 10.55 -6.14
C GLU A 34 -9.46 10.59 -5.65
N LEU A 35 -9.22 10.30 -4.36
CA LEU A 35 -7.85 10.17 -3.84
C LEU A 35 -7.17 8.90 -4.39
N VAL A 36 -7.92 7.81 -4.51
CA VAL A 36 -7.41 6.57 -5.11
C VAL A 36 -7.06 6.79 -6.57
N GLU A 37 -7.92 7.48 -7.31
CA GLU A 37 -7.66 7.83 -8.72
C GLU A 37 -6.44 8.74 -8.87
N ALA A 38 -6.25 9.71 -7.97
CA ALA A 38 -5.06 10.56 -7.98
C ALA A 38 -3.78 9.73 -7.75
N ILE A 39 -3.81 8.79 -6.80
CA ILE A 39 -2.69 7.88 -6.54
C ILE A 39 -2.41 6.99 -7.75
N ASP A 40 -3.44 6.51 -8.46
CA ASP A 40 -3.27 5.72 -9.67
C ASP A 40 -2.60 6.50 -10.80
N ARG A 41 -3.01 7.76 -11.03
CA ARG A 41 -2.35 8.63 -12.02
C ARG A 41 -0.87 8.83 -11.69
N ILE A 42 -0.53 9.06 -10.42
CA ILE A 42 0.86 9.20 -9.97
C ILE A 42 1.63 7.89 -10.19
N LYS A 43 1.02 6.74 -9.88
CA LYS A 43 1.61 5.41 -10.07
C LYS A 43 1.95 5.15 -11.53
N GLU A 44 1.04 5.48 -12.44
CA GLU A 44 1.24 5.37 -13.89
C GLU A 44 2.37 6.27 -14.37
N GLN A 45 2.36 7.55 -13.98
CA GLN A 45 3.41 8.51 -14.34
C GLN A 45 4.80 8.10 -13.86
N ARG A 46 4.89 7.48 -12.68
CA ARG A 46 6.15 7.03 -12.08
C ARG A 46 6.57 5.62 -12.50
N GLY A 47 5.74 4.90 -13.27
CA GLY A 47 5.99 3.49 -13.60
C GLY A 47 6.07 2.56 -12.38
N ALA A 48 5.39 2.92 -11.29
CA ALA A 48 5.48 2.18 -10.02
C ALA A 48 4.63 0.89 -10.06
N SER A 49 5.15 -0.19 -9.47
CA SER A 49 4.48 -1.49 -9.42
C SER A 49 3.33 -1.56 -8.41
N ALA A 50 3.24 -0.62 -7.47
CA ALA A 50 2.23 -0.59 -6.42
C ALA A 50 1.93 0.84 -5.96
N ARG A 51 0.76 1.03 -5.34
CA ARG A 51 0.37 2.29 -4.67
C ARG A 51 1.12 2.52 -3.36
N ALA A 52 1.61 1.46 -2.71
CA ALA A 52 2.18 1.52 -1.36
C ALA A 52 3.34 2.52 -1.20
N PRO A 53 4.34 2.59 -2.12
CA PRO A 53 5.42 3.58 -2.01
C PRO A 53 4.93 5.02 -2.06
N ILE A 54 3.91 5.31 -2.87
CA ILE A 54 3.33 6.66 -3.02
C ILE A 54 2.58 7.06 -1.74
N ILE A 55 1.82 6.12 -1.16
CA ILE A 55 1.11 6.35 0.10
C ILE A 55 2.11 6.56 1.24
N GLU A 56 3.19 5.77 1.29
CA GLU A 56 4.24 5.92 2.30
C GLU A 56 4.93 7.29 2.22
N GLU A 57 5.29 7.75 1.01
CA GLU A 57 5.86 9.07 0.76
C GLU A 57 4.90 10.20 1.19
N ALA A 58 3.62 10.09 0.85
CA ALA A 58 2.61 11.08 1.22
C ALA A 58 2.40 11.18 2.75
N LEU A 59 2.35 10.04 3.44
CA LEU A 59 2.23 10.02 4.90
C LEU A 59 3.46 10.62 5.58
N ARG A 60 4.66 10.28 5.09
CA ARG A 60 5.92 10.85 5.60
C ARG A 60 5.94 12.36 5.44
N PHE A 61 5.64 12.87 4.25
CA PHE A 61 5.57 14.30 3.97
C PHE A 61 4.58 15.02 4.89
N TYR A 62 3.38 14.46 5.08
CA TYR A 62 2.38 15.04 5.97
C TYR A 62 2.86 15.11 7.43
N ILE A 63 3.46 14.04 7.95
CA ILE A 63 3.96 13.98 9.33
C ILE A 63 5.13 14.94 9.53
N GLU A 64 6.11 14.95 8.63
CA GLU A 64 7.26 15.86 8.68
C GLU A 64 6.81 17.32 8.66
N ALA A 65 5.84 17.68 7.80
CA ALA A 65 5.27 19.01 7.76
C ALA A 65 4.58 19.42 9.08
N LYS A 66 4.02 18.46 9.82
CA LYS A 66 3.40 18.71 11.14
C LYS A 66 4.38 18.71 12.31
N GLN A 67 5.56 18.13 12.15
CA GLN A 67 6.61 18.12 13.17
C GLN A 67 7.56 19.31 13.04
N GLY A 68 7.66 19.91 11.85
CA GLY A 68 8.45 21.11 11.59
C GLY A 68 7.71 22.44 11.83
N THR A 69 6.56 22.43 12.51
CA THR A 69 5.80 23.61 12.96
C THR A 69 5.64 23.57 14.48
#